data_AF-A0A011NU34-F1
#
_entry.id   AF-A0A011NU34-F1
#
_cell.length_a   1.000
_cell.length_b   1.000
_cell.length_c   1.000
_cell.angle_alpha   90.00
_cell.angle_beta   90.00
_cell.angle_gamma   90.00
#
_symmetry.space_group_name_H-M   'P 1'
#
loop_
_entity.id
_entity.type
_entity.pdbx_description
1 polymer ?
#
loop_
_entity_poly.entity_id
_entity_poly.type
_entity_poly.pdbx_seq_one_letter_code
_entity_poly.pdbx_strand_id
1 'polypeptide(L)'
;MKTVVMIDQALLDSVSLQARHSPRQRKNCNFHADDAAPAHRLLNAIEPGSYLMPHRHLDANKDETMIVLRGRLGVVVFDESGQVQQSAVLTPGGPVSGVDIPHGVYHTVLALDPGTVMLEAKGGPYLPLDEAERAPWAPAEGAPEAAAYARSLSERFR
;
A
#
# COMPACT_ATOMS: atom_id res chain seq x y z
N MET A 1 -18.75 23.73 0.92
CA MET A 1 -19.80 22.82 1.42
C MET A 1 -19.14 21.49 1.72
N LYS A 2 -19.39 20.86 2.88
CA LYS A 2 -18.80 19.54 3.18
C LYS A 2 -19.56 18.48 2.38
N THR A 3 -18.85 17.70 1.56
CA THR A 3 -19.44 16.65 0.72
C THR A 3 -19.21 15.29 1.34
N VAL A 4 -20.26 14.47 1.43
CA VAL A 4 -20.13 13.05 1.78
C VAL A 4 -19.64 12.30 0.55
N VAL A 5 -18.56 11.54 0.68
CA VAL A 5 -18.03 10.70 -0.40
C VAL A 5 -18.53 9.28 -0.18
N MET A 6 -19.29 8.75 -1.13
CA MET A 6 -19.65 7.34 -1.17
C MET A 6 -18.51 6.56 -1.81
N ILE A 7 -18.06 5.49 -1.17
CA ILE A 7 -17.08 4.57 -1.76
C ILE A 7 -17.84 3.50 -2.53
N ASP A 8 -18.28 3.86 -3.73
CA ASP A 8 -19.04 3.01 -4.64
C ASP A 8 -18.18 2.43 -5.77
N GLN A 9 -18.77 1.58 -6.61
CA GLN A 9 -18.05 0.98 -7.74
C GLN A 9 -17.53 2.02 -8.73
N ALA A 10 -18.25 3.14 -8.93
CA ALA A 10 -17.84 4.19 -9.86
C ALA A 10 -16.57 4.91 -9.36
N LEU A 11 -16.47 5.19 -8.05
CA LEU A 11 -15.26 5.74 -7.45
C LEU A 11 -14.09 4.76 -7.58
N LEU A 12 -14.32 3.47 -7.27
CA LEU A 12 -13.30 2.44 -7.38
C LEU A 12 -12.81 2.29 -8.84
N ASP A 13 -13.71 2.29 -9.81
CA ASP A 13 -13.37 2.25 -11.24
C ASP A 13 -12.54 3.45 -11.67
N SER A 14 -12.95 4.65 -11.25
CA SER A 14 -12.23 5.89 -11.56
C SER A 14 -10.80 5.87 -11.03
N VAL A 15 -10.59 5.50 -9.75
CA VAL A 15 -9.26 5.52 -9.15
C VAL A 15 -8.34 4.44 -9.74
N SER A 16 -8.87 3.25 -10.05
CA SER A 16 -8.10 2.20 -10.73
C SER A 16 -7.74 2.59 -12.16
N LEU A 17 -8.66 3.19 -12.92
CA LEU A 17 -8.35 3.67 -14.26
C LEU A 17 -7.20 4.69 -14.23
N GLN A 18 -7.24 5.63 -13.28
CA GLN A 18 -6.15 6.58 -13.07
C GLN A 18 -4.83 5.90 -12.68
N ALA A 19 -4.87 4.85 -11.85
CA ALA A 19 -3.69 4.07 -11.51
C ALA A 19 -3.08 3.41 -12.75
N ARG A 20 -3.88 2.76 -13.61
CA ARG A 20 -3.42 2.11 -14.86
C ARG A 20 -2.69 3.05 -15.81
N HIS A 21 -3.13 4.30 -15.87
CA HIS A 21 -2.52 5.32 -16.72
C HIS A 21 -1.38 6.10 -16.07
N SER A 22 -1.12 5.86 -14.78
CA SER A 22 -0.01 6.51 -14.08
C SER A 22 1.33 5.79 -14.36
N PRO A 23 2.46 6.51 -14.46
CA PRO A 23 3.77 5.89 -14.68
C PRO A 23 4.14 4.84 -13.62
N ARG A 24 3.74 5.08 -12.37
CA ARG A 24 3.97 4.20 -11.22
C ARG A 24 2.93 3.10 -11.07
N GLN A 25 1.90 3.06 -11.92
CA GLN A 25 0.80 2.08 -11.87
C GLN A 25 0.05 2.08 -10.54
N ARG A 26 -0.03 3.25 -9.87
CA ARG A 26 -0.77 3.43 -8.62
C ARG A 26 -1.26 4.85 -8.45
N LYS A 27 -2.39 5.01 -7.75
CA LYS A 27 -3.05 6.30 -7.55
C LYS A 27 -3.73 6.39 -6.18
N ASN A 28 -3.48 7.50 -5.50
CA ASN A 28 -4.18 7.86 -4.27
C ASN A 28 -5.43 8.70 -4.58
N CYS A 29 -6.51 8.44 -3.86
CA CYS A 29 -7.68 9.31 -3.74
C CYS A 29 -7.83 9.70 -2.25
N ASN A 30 -7.40 10.90 -1.91
CA ASN A 30 -7.32 11.36 -0.51
C ASN A 30 -8.68 11.87 -0.03
N PHE A 31 -9.08 11.48 1.19
CA PHE A 31 -10.28 11.98 1.88
C PHE A 31 -9.97 13.07 2.92
N HIS A 32 -8.69 13.34 3.15
CA HIS A 32 -8.19 14.44 3.96
C HIS A 32 -7.91 15.65 3.06
N ALA A 33 -7.95 16.86 3.64
CA ALA A 33 -7.91 18.11 2.88
C ALA A 33 -6.51 18.39 2.32
N ASP A 34 -5.47 18.11 3.10
CA ASP A 34 -4.08 18.42 2.80
C ASP A 34 -3.14 17.55 3.63
N ASP A 35 -1.85 17.62 3.31
CA ASP A 35 -0.80 16.83 3.93
C ASP A 35 -0.61 17.11 5.43
N ALA A 36 -1.08 18.27 5.93
CA ALA A 36 -1.01 18.64 7.35
C ALA A 36 -2.17 18.06 8.19
N ALA A 37 -3.16 17.41 7.56
CA ALA A 37 -4.26 16.78 8.28
C ALA A 37 -3.74 15.75 9.30
N PRO A 38 -4.31 15.68 10.52
CA PRO A 38 -3.83 14.77 11.57
C PRO A 38 -4.16 13.30 11.30
N ALA A 39 -5.06 13.02 10.36
CA ALA A 39 -5.44 11.67 9.96
C ALA A 39 -5.45 11.57 8.44
N HIS A 40 -4.67 10.64 7.91
CA HIS A 40 -4.52 10.39 6.49
C HIS A 40 -5.36 9.18 6.13
N ARG A 41 -6.48 9.43 5.46
CA ARG A 41 -7.42 8.42 4.98
C ARG A 41 -7.52 8.55 3.46
N LEU A 42 -7.35 7.46 2.74
CA LEU A 42 -7.30 7.48 1.29
C LEU A 42 -7.67 6.13 0.69
N LEU A 43 -8.15 6.15 -0.55
CA LEU A 43 -8.05 4.96 -1.40
C LEU A 43 -6.68 4.92 -2.05
N ASN A 44 -6.06 3.75 -2.08
CA ASN A 44 -4.83 3.49 -2.80
C ASN A 44 -5.13 2.39 -3.83
N ALA A 45 -5.21 2.79 -5.10
CA ALA A 45 -5.36 1.86 -6.21
C ALA A 45 -3.98 1.47 -6.71
N ILE A 46 -3.73 0.16 -6.79
CA ILE A 46 -2.44 -0.41 -7.17
C ILE A 46 -2.69 -1.43 -8.27
N GLU A 47 -1.94 -1.36 -9.35
CA GLU A 47 -2.01 -2.32 -10.45
C GLU A 47 -0.81 -3.27 -10.42
N PRO A 48 -0.97 -4.52 -10.92
CA PRO A 48 0.14 -5.46 -11.03
C PRO A 48 1.32 -4.88 -11.80
N GLY A 49 2.53 -5.07 -11.27
CA GLY A 49 3.76 -4.47 -11.81
C GLY A 49 4.20 -3.20 -11.07
N SER A 50 3.31 -2.58 -10.29
CA SER A 50 3.72 -1.52 -9.36
C SER A 50 4.64 -2.08 -8.28
N TYR A 51 5.69 -1.34 -7.97
CA TYR A 51 6.61 -1.67 -6.89
C TYR A 51 6.56 -0.62 -5.79
N LEU A 52 6.20 -1.07 -4.59
CA LEU A 52 6.34 -0.32 -3.35
C LEU A 52 7.56 -0.87 -2.62
N MET A 53 8.57 -0.03 -2.42
CA MET A 53 9.74 -0.41 -1.64
C MET A 53 9.29 -0.81 -0.23
N PRO A 54 9.78 -1.94 0.32
CA PRO A 54 9.59 -2.26 1.72
C PRO A 54 10.03 -1.12 2.62
N HIS A 55 9.17 -0.79 3.58
CA HIS A 55 9.36 0.33 4.49
C HIS A 55 8.69 0.04 5.83
N ARG A 56 8.95 0.92 6.79
CA ARG A 56 8.29 0.98 8.09
C ARG A 56 7.97 2.43 8.41
N HIS A 57 7.04 2.65 9.33
CA HIS A 57 6.86 3.95 9.96
C HIS A 57 7.47 3.92 11.35
N LEU A 58 8.27 4.91 11.75
CA LEU A 58 8.87 4.94 13.10
C LEU A 58 8.08 5.81 14.10
N ASP A 59 7.25 6.72 13.60
CA ASP A 59 6.34 7.50 14.43
C ASP A 59 5.25 6.59 15.02
N ALA A 60 5.11 6.60 16.35
CA ALA A 60 4.12 5.81 17.08
C ALA A 60 2.66 6.16 16.74
N ASN A 61 2.41 7.30 16.07
CA ASN A 61 1.08 7.66 15.58
C ASN A 61 0.79 7.15 14.16
N LYS A 62 1.75 6.47 13.53
CA LYS A 62 1.68 6.03 12.12
C LYS A 62 1.55 4.52 11.97
N ASP A 63 0.91 3.87 12.94
CA ASP A 63 0.30 2.57 12.69
C ASP A 63 -0.58 2.68 11.43
N GLU A 64 -0.49 1.68 10.55
CA GLU A 64 -1.11 1.71 9.23
C GLU A 64 -2.12 0.58 9.07
N THR A 65 -3.38 0.95 8.89
CA THR A 65 -4.46 0.01 8.62
C THR A 65 -4.80 0.03 7.12
N MET A 66 -4.85 -1.15 6.51
CA MET A 66 -5.24 -1.35 5.11
C MET A 66 -6.37 -2.36 4.98
N ILE A 67 -7.47 -1.98 4.34
CA ILE A 67 -8.60 -2.88 4.02
C ILE A 67 -8.80 -2.93 2.50
N VAL A 68 -8.79 -4.12 1.90
CA VAL A 68 -9.03 -4.27 0.47
C VAL A 68 -10.53 -4.13 0.19
N LEU A 69 -10.88 -3.26 -0.75
CA LEU A 69 -12.26 -3.02 -1.18
C LEU A 69 -12.57 -3.68 -2.52
N ARG A 70 -11.56 -3.91 -3.36
CA ARG A 70 -11.67 -4.64 -4.64
C ARG A 70 -10.34 -5.26 -5.02
N GLY A 71 -10.40 -6.42 -5.68
CA GLY A 71 -9.22 -7.14 -6.15
C GLY A 71 -8.52 -7.90 -5.04
N ARG A 72 -7.24 -8.22 -5.25
CA ARG A 72 -6.41 -8.98 -4.32
C ARG A 72 -5.08 -8.27 -4.10
N LEU A 73 -4.72 -8.09 -2.84
CA LEU A 73 -3.45 -7.50 -2.43
C LEU A 73 -2.61 -8.53 -1.68
N GLY A 74 -1.37 -8.73 -2.07
CA GLY A 74 -0.40 -9.46 -1.26
C GLY A 74 0.25 -8.50 -0.27
N VAL A 75 0.28 -8.85 1.01
CA VAL A 75 1.09 -8.18 2.03
C VAL A 75 2.26 -9.07 2.42
N VAL A 76 3.45 -8.50 2.56
CA VAL A 76 4.67 -9.18 3.02
C VAL A 76 5.25 -8.38 4.19
N VAL A 77 5.54 -9.07 5.29
CA VAL A 77 6.14 -8.52 6.51
C VAL A 77 7.52 -9.13 6.69
N PHE A 78 8.50 -8.30 7.05
CA PHE A 78 9.91 -8.65 7.15
C PHE A 78 10.45 -8.42 8.56
N ASP A 79 11.52 -9.14 8.90
CA ASP A 79 12.39 -8.78 10.01
C ASP A 79 13.42 -7.71 9.62
N GLU A 80 14.24 -7.29 10.59
CA GLU A 80 15.30 -6.29 10.42
C GLU A 80 16.41 -6.72 9.44
N SER A 81 16.53 -8.01 9.14
CA SER A 81 17.50 -8.53 8.16
C SER A 81 16.93 -8.68 6.75
N GLY A 82 15.64 -8.39 6.58
CA GLY A 82 14.91 -8.54 5.32
C GLY A 82 14.39 -9.94 5.05
N GLN A 83 14.41 -10.84 6.05
CA GLN A 83 13.76 -12.14 5.92
C GLN A 83 12.26 -11.99 6.09
N VAL A 84 11.51 -12.69 5.25
CA VAL A 84 10.03 -12.68 5.32
C VAL A 84 9.59 -13.48 6.54
N GLN A 85 8.91 -12.80 7.47
CA GLN A 85 8.31 -13.43 8.65
C GLN A 85 6.87 -13.86 8.38
N GLN A 86 6.13 -13.08 7.59
CA GLN A 86 4.72 -13.33 7.33
C GLN A 86 4.33 -12.81 5.94
N SER A 87 3.39 -13.50 5.30
CA SER A 87 2.75 -13.04 4.09
C SER A 87 1.30 -13.50 4.03
N ALA A 88 0.41 -12.67 3.49
CA ALA A 88 -1.00 -13.02 3.33
C ALA A 88 -1.60 -12.41 2.06
N VAL A 89 -2.62 -13.07 1.51
CA VAL A 89 -3.48 -12.50 0.48
C VAL A 89 -4.68 -11.83 1.17
N LEU A 90 -4.85 -10.54 0.90
CA LEU A 90 -5.98 -9.74 1.37
C LEU A 90 -7.00 -9.61 0.24
N THR A 91 -8.27 -9.92 0.52
CA THR A 91 -9.36 -9.81 -0.47
C THR A 91 -10.70 -9.53 0.20
N PRO A 92 -11.61 -8.74 -0.41
CA PRO A 92 -12.92 -8.46 0.17
C PRO A 92 -13.72 -9.75 0.36
N GLY A 93 -14.26 -9.96 1.56
CA GLY A 93 -15.07 -11.15 1.87
C GLY A 93 -14.30 -12.47 1.94
N GLY A 94 -12.97 -12.44 1.80
CA GLY A 94 -12.11 -13.60 2.01
C GLY A 94 -11.77 -13.84 3.49
N PRO A 95 -10.93 -14.83 3.78
CA PRO A 95 -10.51 -15.15 5.16
C PRO A 95 -9.72 -14.01 5.81
N VAL A 96 -9.05 -13.16 5.00
CA VAL A 96 -8.37 -11.95 5.44
C VAL A 96 -8.73 -10.84 4.46
N SER A 97 -9.36 -9.77 4.94
CA SER A 97 -9.73 -8.62 4.10
C SER A 97 -8.83 -7.41 4.29
N GLY A 98 -8.01 -7.41 5.33
CA GLY A 98 -7.15 -6.29 5.66
C GLY A 98 -6.09 -6.65 6.67
N VAL A 99 -5.25 -5.68 6.98
CA VAL A 99 -4.15 -5.79 7.93
C VAL A 99 -4.05 -4.49 8.72
N ASP A 100 -3.61 -4.60 9.96
CA ASP A 100 -3.19 -3.49 10.80
C ASP A 100 -1.70 -3.68 11.11
N ILE A 101 -0.88 -2.71 10.74
CA ILE A 101 0.57 -2.80 10.81
C ILE A 101 1.07 -1.77 11.83
N PRO A 102 1.60 -2.23 12.98
CA PRO A 102 2.23 -1.34 13.94
C PRO A 102 3.44 -0.63 13.33
N HIS A 103 3.70 0.59 13.80
CA HIS A 103 4.97 1.27 13.58
C HIS A 103 6.16 0.37 13.96
N GLY A 104 7.29 0.57 13.30
CA GLY A 104 8.51 -0.21 13.43
C GLY A 104 8.55 -1.46 12.56
N VAL A 105 7.42 -1.92 12.04
CA VAL A 105 7.32 -3.16 11.26
C VAL A 105 7.61 -2.92 9.78
N TYR A 106 8.65 -3.60 9.26
CA TYR A 106 8.93 -3.57 7.83
C TYR A 106 7.91 -4.36 7.04
N HIS A 107 7.34 -3.74 6.03
CA HIS A 107 6.33 -4.36 5.19
C HIS A 107 6.33 -3.78 3.78
N THR A 108 5.70 -4.52 2.86
CA THR A 108 5.30 -4.00 1.55
C THR A 108 4.00 -4.66 1.10
N VAL A 109 3.35 -4.06 0.11
CA VAL A 109 2.17 -4.59 -0.55
C VAL A 109 2.35 -4.63 -2.07
N LEU A 110 1.66 -5.57 -2.70
CA LEU A 110 1.66 -5.74 -4.15
C LEU A 110 0.27 -6.13 -4.63
N ALA A 111 -0.18 -5.51 -5.73
CA ALA A 111 -1.42 -5.92 -6.37
C ALA A 111 -1.23 -7.25 -7.10
N LEU A 112 -2.10 -8.22 -6.80
CA LEU A 112 -2.13 -9.53 -7.44
C LEU A 112 -3.09 -9.53 -8.64
N ASP A 113 -4.19 -8.78 -8.54
CA ASP A 113 -5.18 -8.63 -9.59
C ASP A 113 -5.21 -7.19 -10.13
N PRO A 114 -5.48 -6.99 -11.44
CA PRO A 114 -5.78 -5.67 -11.99
C PRO A 114 -6.96 -5.00 -11.29
N GLY A 115 -6.88 -3.69 -11.09
CA GLY A 115 -7.92 -2.91 -10.41
C GLY A 115 -8.05 -3.14 -8.92
N THR A 116 -6.98 -3.59 -8.28
CA THR A 116 -6.91 -3.71 -6.81
C THR A 116 -6.96 -2.32 -6.17
N VAL A 117 -7.87 -2.14 -5.22
CA VAL A 117 -8.05 -0.89 -4.47
C VAL A 117 -8.20 -1.21 -2.99
N MET A 118 -7.40 -0.54 -2.16
CA MET A 118 -7.51 -0.60 -0.70
C MET A 118 -7.90 0.76 -0.12
N LEU A 119 -8.58 0.74 1.02
CA LEU A 119 -8.64 1.85 1.95
C LEU A 119 -7.41 1.77 2.85
N GLU A 120 -6.62 2.84 2.90
CA GLU A 120 -5.48 3.01 3.79
C GLU A 120 -5.82 4.12 4.80
N ALA A 121 -5.47 3.89 6.07
CA ALA A 121 -5.63 4.86 7.14
C ALA A 121 -4.42 4.85 8.08
N LYS A 122 -3.87 6.03 8.36
CA LYS A 122 -2.78 6.24 9.34
C LYS A 122 -2.79 7.66 9.91
N GLY A 123 -1.99 7.90 10.94
CA GLY A 123 -1.73 9.24 11.44
C GLY A 123 -1.05 10.13 10.40
N GLY A 124 -1.51 11.37 10.32
CA GLY A 124 -0.76 12.43 9.66
C GLY A 124 0.15 13.19 10.63
N PRO A 125 0.87 14.22 10.15
CA PRO A 125 0.90 14.69 8.77
C PRO A 125 1.66 13.74 7.83
N TYR A 126 1.57 13.96 6.52
CA TYR A 126 2.45 13.28 5.57
C TYR A 126 3.88 13.79 5.75
N LEU A 127 4.78 12.85 5.96
CA LEU A 127 6.22 13.07 5.94
C LEU A 127 6.79 12.03 4.98
N PRO A 128 7.66 12.42 4.04
CA PRO A 128 8.39 11.45 3.23
C PRO A 128 9.14 10.48 4.13
N LEU A 129 9.27 9.23 3.69
CA LEU A 129 10.04 8.23 4.43
C LEU A 129 11.50 8.66 4.58
N ASP A 130 11.95 8.68 5.82
CA ASP A 130 13.35 8.87 6.18
C ASP A 130 14.19 7.66 5.76
N GLU A 131 15.52 7.79 5.79
CA GLU A 131 16.43 6.70 5.45
C GLU A 131 16.23 5.47 6.35
N ALA A 132 16.03 5.69 7.66
CA ALA A 132 15.81 4.62 8.65
C ALA A 132 14.43 3.93 8.54
N GLU A 133 13.52 4.52 7.76
CA GLU A 133 12.20 3.98 7.46
C GLU A 133 12.19 3.15 6.17
N ARG A 134 13.25 3.24 5.36
CA ARG A 134 13.41 2.45 4.13
C ARG A 134 14.18 1.17 4.44
N ALA A 135 13.71 0.05 3.91
CA ALA A 135 14.43 -1.21 4.05
C ALA A 135 15.77 -1.17 3.30
N PRO A 136 16.93 -1.22 3.98
CA PRO A 136 18.24 -1.06 3.34
C PRO A 136 18.61 -2.21 2.41
N TRP A 137 17.96 -3.37 2.55
CA TRP A 137 18.17 -4.54 1.68
C TRP A 137 17.37 -4.48 0.38
N ALA A 138 16.34 -3.63 0.29
CA ALA A 138 15.44 -3.61 -0.84
C ALA A 138 15.93 -2.63 -1.91
N PRO A 139 15.81 -2.97 -3.21
CA PRO A 139 16.12 -2.02 -4.27
C PRO A 139 15.25 -0.77 -4.15
N ALA A 140 15.85 0.39 -4.43
CA ALA A 140 15.11 1.64 -4.52
C ALA A 140 14.07 1.59 -5.65
N GLU A 141 12.96 2.32 -5.50
CA GLU A 141 11.99 2.45 -6.58
C GLU A 141 12.66 3.08 -7.83
N GLY A 142 12.44 2.45 -9.00
CA GLY A 142 13.05 2.86 -10.26
C GLY A 142 14.45 2.29 -10.52
N ALA A 143 15.05 1.59 -9.55
CA ALA A 143 16.30 0.85 -9.79
C ALA A 143 16.06 -0.33 -10.75
N PRO A 144 17.07 -0.74 -11.55
CA PRO A 144 16.96 -1.87 -12.48
C PRO A 144 16.50 -3.18 -11.81
N GLU A 145 16.88 -3.39 -10.55
CA GLU A 145 16.59 -4.60 -9.78
C GLU A 145 15.18 -4.60 -9.17
N ALA A 146 14.50 -3.45 -9.11
CA ALA A 146 13.21 -3.29 -8.45
C ALA A 146 12.13 -4.22 -9.02
N ALA A 147 12.08 -4.35 -10.35
CA ALA A 147 11.09 -5.21 -11.00
C ALA A 147 11.33 -6.70 -10.72
N ALA A 148 12.59 -7.12 -10.65
CA ALA A 148 12.95 -8.50 -10.33
C ALA A 148 12.63 -8.82 -8.86
N TYR A 149 12.91 -7.88 -7.96
CA TYR A 149 12.59 -8.01 -6.54
C TYR A 149 11.07 -8.04 -6.29
N ALA A 150 10.30 -7.15 -6.93
CA ALA A 150 8.83 -7.20 -6.87
C ALA A 150 8.29 -8.55 -7.35
N ARG A 151 8.86 -9.11 -8.42
CA ARG A 151 8.48 -10.43 -8.95
C ARG A 151 8.74 -11.55 -7.95
N SER A 152 9.91 -11.59 -7.31
CA SER A 152 10.23 -12.62 -6.32
C SER A 152 9.31 -12.56 -5.10
N LEU A 153 8.83 -11.36 -4.71
CA LEU A 153 7.79 -11.21 -3.69
C LEU A 153 6.44 -11.76 -4.16
N SER A 154 6.03 -11.44 -5.40
CA SER A 154 4.75 -11.92 -5.96
C SER A 154 4.63 -13.43 -6.10
N GLU A 155 5.75 -14.12 -6.29
CA GLU A 155 5.80 -15.58 -6.40
C GLU A 155 5.34 -16.30 -5.12
N ARG A 156 5.30 -15.60 -3.99
CA ARG A 156 4.81 -16.11 -2.71
C ARG A 156 3.30 -16.31 -2.66
N PHE A 157 2.57 -15.76 -3.62
CA PHE A 157 1.10 -15.75 -3.65
C PHE A 157 0.52 -16.51 -4.86
N ARG A 158 1.37 -17.24 -5.59
CA ARG A 158 0.99 -18.08 -6.71
C ARG A 158 0.53 -19.46 -6.25
#